data_AF-A0A523SDC7-F1
#
_entry.id   AF-A0A523SDC7-F1
#
_cell.length_a   1.000
_cell.length_b   1.000
_cell.length_c   1.000
_cell.angle_alpha   90.00
_cell.angle_beta   90.00
_cell.angle_gamma   90.00
#
_symmetry.space_group_name_H-M   'P 1'
#
loop_
_entity.id
_entity.type
_entity.pdbx_description
1 polymer ?
#
loop_
_entity_poly.entity_id
_entity_poly.type
_entity_poly.pdbx_seq_one_letter_code
_entity_poly.pdbx_strand_id
1 'polypeptide(L)' 'IELTKRLAKAGEIVGIEVVDHIIIGDKKYLSLKREGLF' A
#
# COMPACT_ATOMS: atom_id res chain seq x y z
N ILE A 1 -4.83 -6.63 -4.50
CA ILE A 1 -4.64 -6.08 -3.13
C ILE A 1 -3.96 -7.09 -2.18
N GLU A 2 -4.09 -8.41 -2.39
CA GLU A 2 -3.48 -9.43 -1.49
C GLU A 2 -1.99 -9.22 -1.20
N LEU A 3 -1.18 -8.90 -2.22
CA LEU A 3 0.24 -8.58 -2.04
C LEU A 3 0.46 -7.41 -1.06
N THR A 4 -0.30 -6.32 -1.23
CA THR A 4 -0.25 -5.14 -0.36
C THR A 4 -0.59 -5.50 1.09
N LYS A 5 -1.62 -6.32 1.32
CA LYS A 5 -2.01 -6.78 2.66
C LYS A 5 -0.91 -7.60 3.32
N ARG A 6 -0.29 -8.54 2.59
CA ARG A 6 0.83 -9.35 3.08
C ARG A 6 2.04 -8.48 3.45
N LEU A 7 2.35 -7.48 2.62
CA LEU A 7 3.47 -6.57 2.88
C LEU A 7 3.20 -5.70 4.11
N ALA A 8 2.00 -5.15 4.24
CA ALA A 8 1.60 -4.38 5.41
C ALA A 8 1.67 -5.21 6.69
N LYS A 9 1.20 -6.47 6.63
CA LYS A 9 1.30 -7.38 7.77
C LYS A 9 2.75 -7.69 8.15
N ALA A 10 3.63 -7.84 7.17
CA ALA A 10 5.06 -7.99 7.43
C ALA A 10 5.66 -6.73 8.07
N GLY A 11 5.23 -5.54 7.64
CA GLY A 11 5.60 -4.26 8.24
C GLY A 11 5.21 -4.17 9.72
N GLU A 12 3.98 -4.57 10.08
CA GLU A 12 3.53 -4.64 11.47
C GLU A 12 4.43 -5.55 12.34
N ILE A 13 4.86 -6.69 11.81
CA ILE A 13 5.72 -7.66 12.54
C ILE A 13 7.11 -7.09 12.78
N VAL A 14 7.67 -6.39 11.80
CA VAL A 14 9.03 -5.82 11.85
C VAL A 14 9.04 -4.46 12.59
N GLY A 15 7.87 -3.87 12.83
CA GLY A 15 7.75 -2.54 13.44
C GLY A 15 7.98 -1.39 12.44
N ILE A 16 7.77 -1.63 11.15
CA ILE A 16 7.91 -0.63 10.08
C ILE A 16 6.57 -0.54 9.33
N GLU A 17 5.84 0.56 9.51
CA GLU A 17 4.55 0.77 8.85
C GLU A 17 4.69 0.96 7.34
N VAL A 18 3.86 0.27 6.56
CA VAL A 18 3.67 0.57 5.13
C VAL A 18 2.76 1.79 5.02
N VAL A 19 3.35 2.93 4.64
CA VAL A 19 2.63 4.20 4.61
C VAL A 19 1.58 4.24 3.49
N ASP A 20 1.87 3.71 2.31
CA ASP A 20 0.94 3.65 1.17
C ASP A 20 1.45 2.67 0.10
N HIS A 21 0.57 2.29 -0.83
CA HIS A 21 0.91 1.59 -2.06
C HIS A 21 0.39 2.43 -3.24
N ILE A 22 1.33 3.01 -4.00
CA ILE A 22 1.02 3.91 -5.11
C ILE A 22 1.15 3.16 -6.43
N ILE A 23 0.08 3.13 -7.23
CA ILE A 23 0.08 2.62 -8.60
C ILE A 23 0.21 3.82 -9.55
N ILE A 24 1.18 3.82 -10.46
CA ILE A 24 1.49 4.96 -11.34
C ILE A 24 1.29 4.54 -12.81
N GLY A 25 0.63 5.40 -13.59
CA GLY A 25 0.42 5.19 -15.03
C GLY A 25 -0.21 6.42 -15.70
N ASP A 26 0.05 6.62 -16.99
CA ASP A 26 -0.49 7.73 -17.80
C ASP A 26 -0.50 9.11 -17.09
N LYS A 27 0.67 9.54 -16.60
CA LYS A 27 0.84 10.81 -15.83
C LYS A 27 -0.09 10.96 -14.62
N LYS A 28 -0.64 9.86 -14.12
CA LYS A 28 -1.55 9.77 -12.98
C LYS A 28 -1.02 8.78 -11.97
N TYR A 29 -1.57 8.84 -10.77
CA TYR A 29 -1.31 7.88 -9.70
C TYR A 29 -2.61 7.55 -8.96
N LEU A 30 -2.65 6.35 -8.37
CA LEU A 30 -3.68 5.89 -7.46
C LEU A 30 -3.00 5.53 -6.13
N SER A 31 -3.44 6.16 -5.04
CA SER A 31 -3.02 5.81 -3.68
C SER A 31 -4.03 4.82 -3.10
N LEU A 32 -3.60 3.59 -2.82
CA LEU A 32 -4.53 2.60 -2.26
C LEU A 32 -5.02 3.00 -0.86
N LYS A 33 -4.19 3.70 -0.07
CA LYS A 33 -4.60 4.22 1.24
C LYS A 33 -5.63 5.34 1.13
N ARG A 34 -5.44 6.29 0.21
CA ARG A 34 -6.40 7.39 -0.01
C ARG A 34 -7.78 6.88 -0.43
N GLU A 35 -7.81 5.83 -1.26
CA GLU A 35 -9.04 5.23 -1.76
C GLU A 35 -9.69 4.24 -0.77
N GLY A 36 -9.10 4.02 0.42
CA GLY A 36 -9.61 3.05 1.40
C GLY A 36 -9.53 1.60 0.94
N LEU A 37 -8.65 1.31 -0.02
CA LEU A 37 -8.42 -0.04 -0.56
C LEU A 37 -7.32 -0.79 0.20
N PHE A 38 -6.58 -0.09 1.07
CA PHE A 38 -5.53 -0.59 1.94
C PHE A 38 -5.53 0.19 3.25
#